data_AF-A0A3P8H1E7-F1
#
_entry.id   AF-A0A3P8H1E7-F1
#
_cell.length_a   1.000
_cell.length_b   1.000
_cell.length_c   1.000
_cell.angle_alpha   90.00
_cell.angle_beta   90.00
_cell.angle_gamma   90.00
#
_symmetry.space_group_name_H-M   'P 1'
#
loop_
_entity.id
_entity.type
_entity.pdbx_description
1 polymer ?
#
loop_
_entity_poly.entity_id
_entity_poly.type
_entity_poly.pdbx_seq_one_letter_code
_entity_poly.pdbx_strand_id
1 'polypeptide(L)'
;MAELQRTDGSWTLDSELASCLNVVFTALRDGMPKAWDAKTSKGPVSETAWATALVLAYFENFLASRSDEWILLARKAKAWLTQQAQTGTDDSNNAKKNALTLIAEATKILQSNQS
;
A
#
# COMPACT_ATOMS: atom_id res chain seq x y z
N MET A 1 3.36 1.18 13.56
CA MET A 1 2.77 1.64 12.28
C MET A 1 2.79 3.16 12.14
N ALA A 2 2.21 3.94 13.07
CA ALA A 2 2.26 5.40 13.02
C ALA A 2 3.70 5.96 13.05
N GLU A 3 4.54 5.42 13.93
CA GLU A 3 5.96 5.81 14.06
C GLU A 3 6.82 5.48 12.84
N LEU A 4 6.35 4.56 11.98
CA LEU A 4 7.04 4.17 10.76
C LEU A 4 6.62 5.03 9.55
N GLN A 5 5.61 5.90 9.70
CA GLN A 5 5.16 6.73 8.58
C GLN A 5 6.17 7.84 8.31
N ARG A 6 6.66 7.91 7.07
CA ARG A 6 7.52 8.99 6.60
C ARG A 6 6.78 10.33 6.54
N THR A 7 7.53 11.42 6.47
CA THR A 7 6.97 12.79 6.41
C THR A 7 6.09 13.04 5.19
N ASP A 8 6.17 12.24 4.13
CA ASP A 8 5.33 12.31 2.93
C ASP A 8 4.05 11.46 3.02
N GLY A 9 3.94 10.61 4.06
CA GLY A 9 2.80 9.72 4.27
C GLY A 9 3.03 8.27 3.85
N SER A 10 4.24 7.93 3.38
CA SER A 10 4.60 6.59 2.90
C SER A 10 5.30 5.72 3.96
N TRP A 11 5.49 4.44 3.64
CA TRP A 11 6.28 3.49 4.43
C TRP A 11 7.37 2.84 3.58
N THR A 12 8.42 2.37 4.24
CA THR A 12 9.50 1.57 3.64
C THR A 12 9.14 0.08 3.73
N LEU A 13 9.45 -0.68 2.68
CA LEU A 13 9.30 -2.13 2.71
C LEU A 13 10.54 -2.74 3.37
N ASP A 14 10.45 -3.07 4.65
CA ASP A 14 11.54 -3.70 5.40
C ASP A 14 11.00 -4.76 6.40
N SER A 15 11.92 -5.40 7.13
CA SER A 15 11.57 -6.41 8.12
C SER A 15 10.78 -5.85 9.30
N GLU A 16 10.96 -4.57 9.64
CA GLU A 16 10.25 -3.92 10.74
C GLU A 16 8.77 -3.72 10.39
N LEU A 17 8.50 -3.23 9.17
CA LEU A 17 7.14 -3.16 8.65
C LEU A 17 6.51 -4.56 8.56
N ALA A 18 7.23 -5.54 8.02
CA ALA A 18 6.74 -6.91 7.91
C ALA A 18 6.34 -7.50 9.27
N SER A 19 7.17 -7.25 10.30
CA SER A 19 6.86 -7.64 11.68
C SER A 19 5.61 -6.94 12.21
N CYS A 20 5.41 -5.64 11.96
CA CYS A 20 4.20 -4.92 12.35
C CYS A 20 2.93 -5.50 11.69
N LEU A 21 3.05 -6.01 10.46
CA LEU A 21 1.95 -6.59 9.70
C LEU A 21 1.70 -8.08 10.05
N ASN A 22 2.56 -8.67 10.89
CA ASN A 22 2.57 -10.10 11.20
C ASN A 22 2.68 -10.99 9.95
N VAL A 23 3.55 -10.63 9.01
CA VAL A 23 3.80 -11.39 7.77
C VAL A 23 5.31 -11.52 7.53
N VAL A 24 5.73 -12.64 6.95
CA VAL A 24 7.13 -12.84 6.54
C VAL A 24 7.53 -11.85 5.45
N PHE A 25 8.66 -11.16 5.63
CA PHE A 25 9.17 -10.13 4.71
C PHE A 25 9.24 -10.62 3.24
N THR A 26 9.71 -11.84 3.00
CA THR A 26 9.80 -12.39 1.65
C THR A 26 8.44 -12.55 0.99
N ALA A 27 7.40 -12.93 1.73
CA ALA A 27 6.04 -13.04 1.19
C ALA A 27 5.49 -11.67 0.77
N LEU A 28 5.75 -10.61 1.55
CA LEU A 28 5.38 -9.25 1.17
C LEU A 28 6.13 -8.80 -0.09
N ARG A 29 7.44 -9.02 -0.14
CA ARG A 29 8.28 -8.61 -1.28
C ARG A 29 7.92 -9.36 -2.56
N ASP A 30 7.71 -10.68 -2.48
CA ASP A 30 7.42 -11.52 -3.64
C ASP A 30 5.98 -11.31 -4.15
N GLY A 31 5.07 -10.82 -3.29
CA GLY A 31 3.70 -10.45 -3.64
C GLY A 31 3.56 -9.10 -4.37
N MET A 32 4.64 -8.33 -4.54
CA MET A 32 4.58 -7.00 -5.14
C MET A 32 4.20 -7.06 -6.64
N PRO A 33 3.16 -6.32 -7.08
CA PRO A 33 2.83 -6.20 -8.49
C PRO A 33 3.95 -5.51 -9.29
N LYS A 34 4.23 -6.00 -10.50
CA LYS A 34 5.27 -5.43 -11.38
C LYS A 34 4.87 -4.08 -12.00
N ALA A 35 3.58 -3.78 -12.09
CA ALA A 35 3.04 -2.56 -12.72
C ALA A 35 1.70 -2.18 -12.08
N TRP A 36 1.34 -0.89 -12.16
CA TRP A 36 0.09 -0.37 -11.59
C TRP A 36 -1.16 -0.91 -12.30
N ASP A 37 -1.05 -1.12 -13.61
CA ASP A 37 -2.02 -1.76 -14.47
C ASP A 37 -1.28 -2.49 -15.59
N ALA A 38 -1.67 -3.73 -15.90
CA ALA A 38 -0.95 -4.57 -16.84
C ALA A 38 -1.04 -4.09 -18.31
N LYS A 39 -2.01 -3.22 -18.65
CA LYS A 39 -2.30 -2.83 -20.03
C LYS A 39 -1.88 -1.40 -20.34
N THR A 40 -1.93 -0.51 -19.35
CA THR A 40 -1.87 0.95 -19.56
C THR A 40 -0.78 1.64 -18.73
N SER A 41 -0.12 0.91 -17.82
CA SER A 41 0.88 1.51 -16.93
C SER A 41 2.15 1.88 -17.67
N LYS A 42 2.63 3.10 -17.45
CA LYS A 42 3.88 3.63 -18.00
C LYS A 42 5.12 3.28 -17.18
N GLY A 43 4.96 2.62 -16.04
CA GLY A 43 6.07 2.27 -15.15
C GLY A 43 5.71 1.23 -14.09
N PRO A 44 6.73 0.75 -13.35
CA PRO A 44 6.53 -0.22 -12.30
C PRO A 44 5.92 0.40 -11.04
N VAL A 45 5.36 -0.47 -10.19
CA VAL A 45 5.06 -0.09 -8.80
C VAL A 45 6.39 -0.05 -8.04
N SER A 46 6.60 0.99 -7.25
CA SER A 46 7.77 1.07 -6.36
C SER A 46 7.54 0.29 -5.08
N GLU A 47 8.61 -0.19 -4.44
CA GLU A 47 8.50 -0.86 -3.13
C GLU A 47 7.84 0.03 -2.07
N THR A 48 8.09 1.34 -2.11
CA THR A 48 7.46 2.32 -1.21
C THR A 48 5.94 2.43 -1.47
N ALA A 49 5.51 2.40 -2.73
CA ALA A 49 4.08 2.37 -3.07
C ALA A 49 3.43 1.08 -2.57
N TRP A 50 4.12 -0.04 -2.74
CA TRP A 50 3.66 -1.33 -2.26
C TRP A 50 3.55 -1.42 -0.73
N ALA A 51 4.59 -1.00 0.01
CA ALA A 51 4.57 -0.91 1.47
C ALA A 51 3.41 -0.03 1.98
N THR A 52 3.19 1.11 1.33
CA THR A 52 2.10 2.02 1.69
C THR A 52 0.72 1.39 1.45
N ALA A 53 0.56 0.64 0.36
CA ALA A 53 -0.67 -0.10 0.08
C ALA A 53 -0.91 -1.24 1.09
N LEU A 54 0.13 -1.94 1.53
CA LEU A 54 0.07 -2.95 2.59
C LEU A 54 -0.42 -2.37 3.92
N VAL A 55 0.11 -1.22 4.33
CA VAL A 55 -0.34 -0.55 5.57
C VAL A 55 -1.80 -0.11 5.47
N LEU A 56 -2.20 0.47 4.33
CA LEU A 56 -3.59 0.87 4.10
C LEU A 56 -4.54 -0.32 4.13
N ALA A 57 -4.19 -1.41 3.45
CA ALA A 57 -4.95 -2.66 3.49
C ALA A 57 -5.05 -3.22 4.92
N TYR A 58 -3.97 -3.14 5.69
CA TYR A 58 -3.97 -3.61 7.07
C TYR A 58 -4.90 -2.78 7.96
N PHE A 59 -4.83 -1.44 7.87
CA PHE A 59 -5.72 -0.56 8.59
C PHE A 59 -7.20 -0.86 8.31
N GLU A 60 -7.55 -1.01 7.04
CA GLU A 60 -8.93 -1.19 6.59
C GLU A 60 -9.50 -2.57 6.94
N ASN A 61 -8.67 -3.61 7.05
CA ASN A 61 -9.15 -4.99 7.23
C ASN A 61 -8.90 -5.56 8.63
N PHE A 62 -7.82 -5.14 9.31
CA PHE A 62 -7.40 -5.74 10.58
C PHE A 62 -7.51 -4.76 11.75
N LEU A 63 -7.56 -3.45 11.49
CA LEU A 63 -7.74 -2.40 12.50
C LEU A 63 -8.98 -1.53 12.27
N ALA A 64 -9.97 -2.03 11.53
CA ALA A 64 -11.17 -1.26 11.16
C ALA A 64 -11.91 -0.67 12.37
N SER A 65 -11.97 -1.41 13.49
CA SER A 65 -12.63 -0.97 14.73
C SER A 65 -11.90 0.15 15.46
N ARG A 66 -10.65 0.48 15.08
CA ARG A 66 -9.81 1.54 15.66
C ARG A 66 -9.50 2.65 14.65
N SER A 67 -10.44 2.89 13.74
CA SER A 67 -10.23 3.82 12.62
C SER A 67 -9.87 5.24 13.05
N ASP A 68 -10.37 5.70 14.19
CA ASP A 68 -10.04 6.96 14.82
C ASP A 68 -8.53 7.11 15.11
N GLU A 69 -7.82 6.01 15.40
CA GLU A 69 -6.39 6.02 15.67
C GLU A 69 -5.53 6.24 14.42
N TRP A 70 -6.01 5.84 13.23
CA TRP A 70 -5.20 5.81 12.01
C TRP A 70 -5.77 6.60 10.83
N ILE A 71 -6.98 7.16 10.92
CA ILE A 71 -7.66 7.81 9.78
C ILE A 71 -6.84 8.96 9.18
N LEU A 72 -6.11 9.72 10.01
CA LEU A 72 -5.25 10.81 9.55
C LEU A 72 -4.03 10.29 8.80
N LEU A 73 -3.40 9.22 9.29
CA LEU A 73 -2.28 8.53 8.63
C LEU A 73 -2.74 8.00 7.26
N ALA A 74 -3.88 7.30 7.24
CA ALA A 74 -4.45 6.73 6.03
C ALA A 74 -4.84 7.79 5.00
N ARG A 75 -5.40 8.92 5.43
CA ARG A 75 -5.76 10.02 4.51
C ARG A 75 -4.52 10.55 3.77
N LYS A 76 -3.42 10.78 4.51
CA LYS A 76 -2.17 11.25 3.93
C LYS A 76 -1.55 10.21 2.99
N ALA A 77 -1.53 8.96 3.42
CA ALA A 77 -1.02 7.84 2.65
C ALA A 77 -1.81 7.62 1.34
N LYS A 78 -3.13 7.70 1.37
CA LYS A 78 -3.99 7.59 0.17
C LYS A 78 -3.72 8.72 -0.83
N ALA A 79 -3.54 9.95 -0.34
CA ALA A 79 -3.19 11.08 -1.19
C ALA A 79 -1.82 10.87 -1.85
N TRP A 80 -0.81 10.48 -1.07
CA TRP A 80 0.53 10.17 -1.57
C TRP A 80 0.52 9.02 -2.58
N LEU A 81 -0.19 7.92 -2.30
CA LEU A 81 -0.26 6.75 -3.17
C LEU A 81 -0.93 7.06 -4.52
N THR A 82 -1.97 7.90 -4.51
CA THR A 82 -2.62 8.36 -5.74
C THR A 82 -1.66 9.20 -6.59
N GLN A 83 -0.84 10.05 -5.98
CA GLN A 83 0.21 10.80 -6.69
C GLN A 83 1.26 9.87 -7.31
N GLN A 84 1.66 8.80 -6.60
CA GLN A 84 2.57 7.80 -7.16
C GLN A 84 1.94 7.04 -8.34
N ALA A 85 0.67 6.68 -8.24
CA ALA A 85 -0.04 6.02 -9.35
C ALA A 85 -0.12 6.89 -10.60
N GLN A 86 -0.09 8.22 -10.43
CA GLN A 86 -0.10 9.19 -11.54
C GLN A 86 1.21 9.21 -12.33
N THR A 87 2.32 8.71 -11.79
CA THR A 87 3.53 8.49 -12.60
C THR A 87 3.35 7.34 -13.59
N GLY A 88 2.38 6.45 -13.34
CA GLY A 88 2.03 5.32 -14.19
C GLY A 88 0.95 5.61 -15.23
N THR A 89 0.25 6.76 -15.17
CA THR A 89 -0.86 7.08 -16.09
C THR A 89 -1.13 8.59 -16.14
N ASP A 90 -1.46 9.12 -17.32
CA ASP A 90 -1.78 10.55 -17.48
C ASP A 90 -3.20 10.92 -16.99
N ASP A 91 -4.04 9.90 -16.73
CA ASP A 91 -5.43 10.08 -16.35
C ASP A 91 -5.60 9.97 -14.82
N SER A 92 -6.13 11.01 -14.20
CA SER A 92 -6.31 11.08 -12.74
C SER A 92 -7.32 10.06 -12.18
N ASN A 93 -8.35 9.70 -12.96
CA ASN A 93 -9.29 8.66 -12.57
C ASN A 93 -8.62 7.29 -12.60
N ASN A 94 -7.76 7.04 -13.60
CA ASN A 94 -6.96 5.82 -13.66
C ASN A 94 -5.94 5.77 -12.52
N ALA A 95 -5.31 6.89 -12.14
CA ALA A 95 -4.38 6.93 -11.00
C ALA A 95 -5.07 6.51 -9.69
N LYS A 96 -6.26 7.08 -9.41
CA LYS A 96 -7.05 6.70 -8.24
C LYS A 96 -7.48 5.24 -8.28
N LYS A 97 -7.93 4.75 -9.44
CA LYS A 97 -8.29 3.34 -9.64
C LYS A 97 -7.09 2.42 -9.38
N ASN A 98 -5.92 2.75 -9.93
CA ASN A 98 -4.70 1.97 -9.77
C ASN A 98 -4.26 1.90 -8.30
N ALA A 99 -4.34 3.01 -7.57
CA ALA A 99 -4.06 3.02 -6.13
C ALA A 99 -5.01 2.11 -5.35
N LEU A 100 -6.32 2.13 -5.67
CA LEU A 100 -7.31 1.24 -5.04
C LEU A 100 -7.07 -0.23 -5.40
N THR A 101 -6.74 -0.53 -6.66
CA THR A 101 -6.38 -1.88 -7.09
C THR A 101 -5.15 -2.39 -6.35
N LEU A 102 -4.13 -1.54 -6.15
CA LEU A 102 -2.93 -1.92 -5.42
C LEU A 102 -3.23 -2.25 -3.96
N ILE A 103 -4.11 -1.49 -3.30
CA ILE A 103 -4.60 -1.79 -1.94
C ILE A 103 -5.38 -3.11 -1.91
N ALA A 104 -6.17 -3.40 -2.94
CA ALA A 104 -6.88 -4.67 -3.05
C ALA A 104 -5.92 -5.87 -3.22
N GLU A 105 -4.88 -5.74 -4.02
CA GLU A 105 -3.84 -6.79 -4.13
C GLU A 105 -3.08 -6.97 -2.80
N ALA A 106 -2.74 -5.88 -2.12
CA ALA A 106 -2.16 -5.91 -0.78
C ALA A 106 -3.05 -6.65 0.22
N THR A 107 -4.37 -6.43 0.16
CA THR A 107 -5.34 -7.12 1.01
C THR A 107 -5.29 -8.64 0.81
N LYS A 108 -5.20 -9.12 -0.45
CA LYS A 108 -5.10 -10.56 -0.74
C LYS A 108 -3.82 -11.17 -0.16
N ILE A 109 -2.69 -10.47 -0.28
CA ILE A 109 -1.40 -10.91 0.28
C ILE A 109 -1.49 -11.00 1.80
N LEU A 110 -2.04 -9.98 2.47
CA LEU A 110 -2.22 -10.01 3.93
C LEU A 110 -3.13 -11.16 4.35
N GLN A 111 -4.31 -11.30 3.74
CA GLN A 111 -5.27 -12.36 4.09
C GLN A 111 -4.70 -13.77 3.88
N SER A 112 -3.86 -13.96 2.88
CA SER A 112 -3.25 -15.26 2.57
C SER A 112 -2.08 -15.63 3.48
N ASN A 113 -1.58 -14.68 4.28
CA ASN A 113 -0.41 -14.85 5.15
C ASN A 113 -0.68 -14.55 6.63
N GLN A 114 -1.93 -14.23 6.99
CA GLN A 114 -2.34 -14.08 8.38
C GLN A 114 -2.59 -15.48 8.96
N SER A 115 -1.88 -15.78 10.05
CA SER A 115 -1.99 -17.04 10.80
C SER A 115 -3.18 -17.01 11.77
#